data_AF-A0A6B2DHE7-F1
#
_entry.id   AF-A0A6B2DHE7-F1
#
_cell.length_a   1.000
_cell.length_b   1.000
_cell.length_c   1.000
_cell.angle_alpha   90.00
_cell.angle_beta   90.00
_cell.angle_gamma   90.00
#
_symmetry.space_group_name_H-M   'P 1'
#
loop_
_entity.id
_entity.type
_entity.pdbx_description
1 polymer ?
#
loop_
_entity_poly.entity_id
_entity_poly.type
_entity_poly.pdbx_seq_one_letter_code
_entity_poly.pdbx_strand_id
1 'polypeptide(L)'
;MRKIAVRNFRVVLRTSLGFAGLGVGSSVAGSGVVALLLVLQGLPSDVGEHGWVLGMTAAFIVAASLLAGTVWTAWLQRRTAVWFVLGRPPSESEAKRALRLPVDMAVVSGTLWLIGTVILTSLAGALGSADDAVGMATVIGLGGLTTVGLTYLAAEWVARPVMTIALGVLPPRGSLPVTVLTRLVVTWALASGVPFVGVLLVATPPDLGSGNPTASLVLLSVIGLAVGAIGTALLARAVAAPLHRLRVALDEIARGDTSVAVDVDDSSEIGLLQTSVNQLAAGLREQARMRDLFGRHVGADVARHALEYGASLSGDVREVTALFVDVVDSTALAYRTPPEELVGKLNRLFAAVVSAVGARGGLVNKFQGDAALCIFGAPTRLADAPTAALAAARA
;
A
#
# COMPACT_ATOMS: atom_id res chain seq x y z
N MET A 1 12.30 -22.67 -5.70
CA MET A 1 13.22 -21.81 -4.92
C MET A 1 14.23 -21.03 -5.77
N ARG A 2 14.87 -21.62 -6.81
CA ARG A 2 15.83 -20.92 -7.70
C ARG A 2 15.26 -19.73 -8.51
N LYS A 3 13.99 -19.78 -8.95
CA LYS A 3 13.33 -18.68 -9.71
C LYS A 3 13.00 -17.44 -8.86
N ILE A 4 12.83 -17.59 -7.55
CA ILE A 4 12.54 -16.47 -6.62
C ILE A 4 13.84 -15.70 -6.32
N ALA A 5 14.96 -16.40 -6.15
CA ALA A 5 16.27 -15.80 -5.90
C ALA A 5 16.77 -14.90 -7.06
N VAL A 6 16.55 -15.31 -8.33
CA VAL A 6 16.96 -14.53 -9.51
C VAL A 6 16.08 -13.30 -9.74
N ARG A 7 14.78 -13.37 -9.44
CA ARG A 7 13.86 -12.22 -9.51
C ARG A 7 14.23 -11.16 -8.49
N ASN A 8 14.59 -11.57 -7.28
CA ASN A 8 14.99 -10.66 -6.20
C ASN A 8 16.33 -9.99 -6.52
N PHE A 9 17.33 -10.68 -7.09
CA PHE A 9 18.62 -10.08 -7.40
C PHE A 9 18.54 -8.92 -8.42
N ARG A 10 17.75 -9.07 -9.50
CA ARG A 10 17.55 -7.99 -10.48
C ARG A 10 16.81 -6.79 -9.89
N VAL A 11 15.83 -7.02 -9.01
CA VAL A 11 15.10 -5.95 -8.34
C VAL A 11 16.00 -5.25 -7.33
N VAL A 12 16.74 -5.99 -6.51
CA VAL A 12 17.75 -5.47 -5.57
C VAL A 12 18.80 -4.62 -6.27
N LEU A 13 19.37 -5.12 -7.36
CA LEU A 13 20.40 -4.41 -8.11
C LEU A 13 19.84 -3.15 -8.78
N ARG A 14 18.63 -3.22 -9.38
CA ARG A 14 17.93 -2.06 -9.94
C ARG A 14 17.57 -1.03 -8.87
N THR A 15 17.18 -1.44 -7.68
CA THR A 15 16.85 -0.54 -6.57
C THR A 15 18.10 0.12 -6.01
N SER A 16 19.18 -0.65 -5.77
CA SER A 16 20.46 -0.11 -5.29
C SER A 16 21.09 0.88 -6.27
N LEU A 17 21.18 0.50 -7.55
CA LEU A 17 21.65 1.38 -8.62
C LEU A 17 20.69 2.55 -8.85
N GLY A 18 19.38 2.31 -8.70
CA GLY A 18 18.34 3.33 -8.86
C GLY A 18 18.50 4.47 -7.87
N PHE A 19 18.71 4.18 -6.59
CA PHE A 19 18.95 5.19 -5.57
C PHE A 19 20.29 5.92 -5.71
N ALA A 20 21.38 5.21 -6.05
CA ALA A 20 22.67 5.85 -6.30
C ALA A 20 22.59 6.79 -7.52
N GLY A 21 22.00 6.32 -8.61
CA GLY A 21 21.75 7.12 -9.81
C GLY A 21 20.79 8.28 -9.56
N LEU A 22 19.79 8.10 -8.69
CA LEU A 22 18.84 9.15 -8.31
C LEU A 22 19.51 10.25 -7.49
N GLY A 23 20.31 9.89 -6.47
CA GLY A 23 21.01 10.87 -5.64
C GLY A 23 22.01 11.69 -6.45
N VAL A 24 22.86 11.03 -7.25
CA VAL A 24 23.84 11.69 -8.11
C VAL A 24 23.15 12.49 -9.22
N GLY A 25 22.21 11.87 -9.94
CA GLY A 25 21.55 12.49 -11.09
C GLY A 25 20.73 13.72 -10.73
N SER A 26 19.95 13.65 -9.64
CA SER A 26 19.17 14.82 -9.16
C SER A 26 20.08 15.96 -8.70
N SER A 27 21.16 15.65 -7.97
CA SER A 27 22.10 16.65 -7.48
C SER A 27 22.87 17.32 -8.63
N VAL A 28 23.38 16.54 -9.60
CA VAL A 28 24.06 17.08 -10.79
C VAL A 28 23.12 17.96 -11.62
N ALA A 29 21.88 17.50 -11.87
CA ALA A 29 20.91 18.28 -12.62
C ALA A 29 20.55 19.58 -11.90
N GLY A 30 20.29 19.52 -10.58
CA GLY A 30 19.98 20.69 -9.76
C GLY A 30 21.12 21.69 -9.70
N SER A 31 22.35 21.24 -9.44
CA SER A 31 23.53 22.10 -9.43
C SER A 31 23.83 22.71 -10.80
N GLY A 32 23.64 21.95 -11.89
CA GLY A 32 23.80 22.47 -13.25
C GLY A 32 22.79 23.55 -13.61
N VAL A 33 21.54 23.38 -13.20
CA VAL A 33 20.48 24.40 -13.36
C VAL A 33 20.82 25.66 -12.58
N VAL A 34 21.23 25.53 -11.31
CA VAL A 34 21.63 26.67 -10.47
C VAL A 34 22.83 27.40 -11.08
N ALA A 35 23.85 26.65 -11.52
CA ALA A 35 25.03 27.23 -12.17
C ALA A 35 24.64 28.00 -13.45
N LEU A 36 23.76 27.43 -14.28
CA LEU A 36 23.28 28.10 -15.49
C LEU A 36 22.49 29.38 -15.16
N LEU A 37 21.62 29.35 -14.15
CA LEU A 37 20.88 30.54 -13.71
C LEU A 37 21.82 31.64 -13.22
N LEU A 38 22.82 31.31 -12.41
CA LEU A 38 23.83 32.27 -11.95
C LEU A 38 24.64 32.87 -13.10
N VAL A 39 24.98 32.07 -14.13
CA VAL A 39 25.66 32.57 -15.34
C VAL A 39 24.76 33.50 -16.13
N LEU A 40 23.47 33.19 -16.29
CA LEU A 40 22.53 34.01 -17.07
C LEU A 40 22.14 35.32 -16.38
N GLN A 41 22.04 35.32 -15.04
CA GLN A 41 21.81 36.54 -14.26
C GLN A 41 23.05 37.45 -14.24
N GLY A 42 24.23 36.88 -14.50
CA GLY A 42 25.51 37.56 -14.34
C GLY A 42 25.97 37.46 -12.88
N LEU A 43 27.29 37.31 -12.67
CA LEU A 43 27.85 37.49 -11.34
C LEU A 43 27.71 38.97 -10.94
N PRO A 44 27.45 39.29 -9.66
CA PRO A 44 27.33 40.66 -9.22
C PRO A 44 28.57 41.48 -9.61
N SER A 45 28.35 42.72 -10.07
CA SER A 45 29.40 43.58 -10.64
C SER A 45 30.57 43.84 -9.68
N ASP A 46 30.30 43.84 -8.37
CA ASP A 46 31.31 44.10 -7.33
C ASP A 46 32.22 42.89 -7.08
N VAL A 47 31.81 41.70 -7.50
CA VAL A 47 32.59 40.46 -7.39
C VAL A 47 33.49 40.22 -8.62
N GLY A 48 33.49 41.14 -9.60
CA GLY A 48 34.10 40.96 -10.92
C GLY A 48 35.55 40.45 -10.96
N GLU A 49 36.41 40.86 -10.02
CA GLU A 49 37.80 40.34 -9.93
C GLU A 49 37.91 38.97 -9.22
N HIS A 50 36.93 38.62 -8.38
CA HIS A 50 36.93 37.42 -7.54
C HIS A 50 35.89 36.37 -7.97
N GLY A 51 35.16 36.58 -9.07
CA GLY A 51 34.13 35.67 -9.56
C GLY A 51 34.63 34.25 -9.85
N TRP A 52 35.90 34.12 -10.24
CA TRP A 52 36.55 32.83 -10.43
C TRP A 52 36.70 32.04 -9.10
N VAL A 53 36.88 32.73 -7.97
CA VAL A 53 36.96 32.12 -6.63
C VAL A 53 35.61 31.51 -6.27
N LEU A 54 34.52 32.24 -6.49
CA LEU A 54 33.16 31.71 -6.31
C LEU A 54 32.90 30.49 -7.19
N GLY A 55 33.25 30.57 -8.48
CA GLY A 55 33.07 29.47 -9.42
C GLY A 55 33.86 28.21 -9.04
N MET A 56 35.14 28.37 -8.67
CA MET A 56 35.97 27.25 -8.21
C MET A 56 35.48 26.66 -6.90
N THR A 57 35.04 27.52 -5.96
CA THR A 57 34.47 27.08 -4.68
C THR A 57 33.17 26.30 -4.90
N ALA A 58 32.29 26.79 -5.77
CA ALA A 58 31.05 26.09 -6.13
C ALA A 58 31.34 24.73 -6.79
N ALA A 59 32.28 24.67 -7.75
CA ALA A 59 32.68 23.42 -8.38
C ALA A 59 33.25 22.41 -7.36
N PHE A 60 34.08 22.89 -6.43
CA PHE A 60 34.62 22.07 -5.34
C PHE A 60 33.51 21.55 -4.42
N ILE A 61 32.58 22.42 -3.98
CA ILE A 61 31.45 22.05 -3.12
C ILE A 61 30.57 21.00 -3.81
N VAL A 62 30.25 21.19 -5.09
CA VAL A 62 29.47 20.21 -5.87
C VAL A 62 30.19 18.87 -5.92
N ALA A 63 31.48 18.84 -6.27
CA ALA A 63 32.27 17.61 -6.32
C ALA A 63 32.35 16.90 -4.95
N ALA A 64 32.63 17.66 -3.89
CA ALA A 64 32.66 17.16 -2.52
C ALA A 64 31.30 16.63 -2.07
N SER A 65 30.21 17.32 -2.43
CA SER A 65 28.85 16.92 -2.08
C SER A 65 28.41 15.66 -2.83
N LEU A 66 28.80 15.49 -4.10
CA LEU A 66 28.54 14.27 -4.85
C LEU A 66 29.27 13.07 -4.23
N LEU A 67 30.52 13.24 -3.82
CA LEU A 67 31.28 12.19 -3.14
C LEU A 67 30.67 11.86 -1.77
N ALA A 68 30.48 12.87 -0.92
CA ALA A 68 29.93 12.72 0.42
C ALA A 68 28.51 12.13 0.38
N GLY A 69 27.65 12.63 -0.51
CA GLY A 69 26.28 12.15 -0.71
C GLY A 69 26.23 10.72 -1.20
N THR A 70 27.12 10.32 -2.12
CA THR A 70 27.22 8.93 -2.59
C THR A 70 27.62 8.00 -1.45
N VAL A 71 28.64 8.37 -0.66
CA VAL A 71 29.11 7.58 0.48
C VAL A 71 28.03 7.48 1.56
N TRP A 72 27.39 8.59 1.91
CA TRP A 72 26.33 8.63 2.93
C TRP A 72 25.12 7.81 2.50
N THR A 73 24.67 7.97 1.25
CA THR A 73 23.57 7.20 0.68
C THR A 73 23.89 5.70 0.66
N ALA A 74 25.09 5.31 0.21
CA ALA A 74 25.51 3.91 0.20
C ALA A 74 25.54 3.32 1.62
N TRP A 75 25.98 4.10 2.62
CA TRP A 75 25.95 3.70 4.02
C TRP A 75 24.52 3.50 4.54
N LEU A 76 23.59 4.42 4.24
CA LEU A 76 22.17 4.31 4.57
C LEU A 76 21.56 3.06 3.94
N GLN A 77 21.78 2.86 2.63
CA GLN A 77 21.30 1.70 1.89
C GLN A 77 21.83 0.39 2.48
N ARG A 78 23.10 0.33 2.83
CA ARG A 78 23.68 -0.87 3.45
C ARG A 78 23.01 -1.18 4.79
N ARG A 79 22.66 -0.17 5.59
CA ARG A 79 21.95 -0.39 6.86
C ARG A 79 20.48 -0.78 6.68
N THR A 80 19.87 -0.34 5.58
CA THR A 80 18.42 -0.43 5.41
C THR A 80 17.98 -1.52 4.45
N ALA A 81 18.79 -1.91 3.46
CA ALA A 81 18.41 -2.85 2.40
C ALA A 81 19.19 -4.17 2.41
N VAL A 82 20.06 -4.43 3.40
CA VAL A 82 20.82 -5.69 3.49
C VAL A 82 19.90 -6.90 3.57
N TRP A 83 18.80 -6.85 4.33
CA TRP A 83 17.82 -7.94 4.40
C TRP A 83 17.16 -8.20 3.03
N PHE A 84 16.92 -7.14 2.26
CA PHE A 84 16.32 -7.21 0.93
C PHE A 84 17.28 -7.89 -0.07
N VAL A 85 18.57 -7.54 0.01
CA VAL A 85 19.64 -8.19 -0.78
C VAL A 85 19.77 -9.68 -0.41
N LEU A 86 19.70 -10.00 0.89
CA LEU A 86 19.79 -11.36 1.40
C LEU A 86 18.51 -12.19 1.18
N GLY A 87 17.43 -11.57 0.69
CA GLY A 87 16.16 -12.25 0.43
C GLY A 87 15.47 -12.78 1.69
N ARG A 88 15.78 -12.21 2.86
CA ARG A 88 15.16 -12.58 4.15
C ARG A 88 14.08 -11.56 4.55
N PRO A 89 13.09 -11.96 5.37
CA PRO A 89 12.15 -10.99 5.93
C PRO A 89 12.87 -9.97 6.83
N PRO A 90 12.44 -8.69 6.82
CA PRO A 90 12.99 -7.68 7.72
C PRO A 90 12.51 -7.89 9.16
N SER A 91 13.35 -7.53 10.13
CA SER A 91 12.89 -7.28 11.50
C SER A 91 12.07 -5.99 11.57
N GLU A 92 11.29 -5.77 12.63
CA GLU A 92 10.53 -4.53 12.81
C GLU A 92 11.42 -3.27 12.75
N SER A 93 12.63 -3.34 13.33
CA SER A 93 13.58 -2.22 13.29
C SER A 93 14.08 -1.91 11.88
N GLU A 94 14.24 -2.94 11.06
CA GLU A 94 14.65 -2.82 9.65
C GLU A 94 13.51 -2.33 8.78
N ALA A 95 12.28 -2.81 9.03
CA ALA A 95 11.08 -2.32 8.38
C ALA A 95 10.88 -0.81 8.65
N LYS A 96 11.00 -0.37 9.91
CA LYS A 96 10.94 1.07 10.27
C LYS A 96 11.96 1.91 9.51
N ARG A 97 13.20 1.42 9.37
CA ARG A 97 14.24 2.11 8.58
C ARG A 97 13.91 2.12 7.09
N ALA A 98 13.39 1.02 6.55
CA ALA A 98 13.01 0.91 5.14
C ALA A 98 11.91 1.90 4.74
N LEU A 99 10.93 2.12 5.62
CA LEU A 99 9.85 3.09 5.40
C LEU A 99 10.34 4.55 5.46
N ARG A 100 11.44 4.82 6.17
CA ARG A 100 12.03 6.17 6.26
C ARG A 100 12.97 6.49 5.10
N LEU A 101 13.28 5.53 4.24
CA LEU A 101 14.33 5.67 3.24
C LEU A 101 14.13 6.87 2.29
N PRO A 102 12.93 7.19 1.77
CA PRO A 102 12.73 8.40 0.95
C PRO A 102 13.03 9.70 1.70
N VAL A 103 12.66 9.76 2.99
CA VAL A 103 12.95 10.91 3.86
C VAL A 103 14.44 10.99 4.13
N ASP A 104 15.10 9.88 4.43
CA ASP A 104 16.54 9.85 4.69
C ASP A 104 17.32 10.33 3.45
N MET A 105 16.91 9.96 2.23
CA MET A 105 17.51 10.49 1.00
C MET A 105 17.30 12.00 0.83
N ALA A 106 16.11 12.49 1.14
CA ALA A 106 15.81 13.92 1.11
C ALA A 106 16.65 14.68 2.14
N VAL A 107 16.87 14.12 3.33
CA VAL A 107 17.72 14.69 4.38
C VAL A 107 19.18 14.76 3.95
N VAL A 108 19.71 13.71 3.31
CA VAL A 108 21.09 13.76 2.75
C VAL A 108 21.21 14.87 1.72
N SER A 109 20.30 14.92 0.74
CA SER A 109 20.29 15.96 -0.29
C SER A 109 20.16 17.36 0.33
N GLY A 110 19.20 17.54 1.25
CA GLY A 110 18.93 18.83 1.88
C GLY A 110 20.07 19.33 2.77
N THR A 111 20.76 18.42 3.46
CA THR A 111 21.94 18.77 4.27
C THR A 111 23.08 19.28 3.38
N LEU A 112 23.35 18.59 2.27
CA LEU A 112 24.40 18.98 1.34
C LEU A 112 24.08 20.31 0.63
N TRP A 113 22.83 20.49 0.20
CA TRP A 113 22.37 21.77 -0.35
C TRP A 113 22.48 22.89 0.66
N LEU A 114 22.05 22.69 1.91
CA LEU A 114 22.13 23.70 2.96
C LEU A 114 23.58 24.11 3.23
N ILE A 115 24.50 23.15 3.31
CA ILE A 115 25.94 23.43 3.48
C ILE A 115 26.45 24.27 2.31
N GLY A 116 26.11 23.88 1.07
CA GLY A 116 26.50 24.63 -0.13
C GLY A 116 25.93 26.05 -0.15
N THR A 117 24.66 26.22 0.18
CA THR A 117 24.00 27.52 0.30
C THR A 117 24.71 28.39 1.32
N VAL A 118 24.94 27.89 2.54
CA VAL A 118 25.59 28.68 3.60
C VAL A 118 26.99 29.12 3.17
N ILE A 119 27.83 28.21 2.66
CA ILE A 119 29.20 28.55 2.28
C ILE A 119 29.24 29.56 1.13
N LEU A 120 28.46 29.33 0.06
CA LEU A 120 28.48 30.21 -1.12
C LEU A 120 27.83 31.56 -0.84
N THR A 121 26.78 31.62 -0.04
CA THR A 121 26.17 32.86 0.42
C THR A 121 27.11 33.67 1.30
N SER A 122 27.76 33.02 2.28
CA SER A 122 28.73 33.71 3.14
C SER A 122 29.93 34.24 2.34
N LEU A 123 30.41 33.46 1.36
CA LEU A 123 31.49 33.89 0.49
C LEU A 123 31.07 35.04 -0.44
N ALA A 124 29.86 34.99 -1.00
CA ALA A 124 29.31 36.07 -1.82
C ALA A 124 29.21 37.38 -1.04
N GLY A 125 28.69 37.34 0.20
CA GLY A 125 28.60 38.52 1.05
C GLY A 125 29.94 39.04 1.57
N ALA A 126 30.95 38.18 1.69
CA ALA A 126 32.29 38.58 2.09
C ALA A 126 33.10 39.22 0.95
N LEU A 127 32.85 38.81 -0.30
CA LEU A 127 33.54 39.30 -1.50
C LEU A 127 32.80 40.45 -2.20
N GLY A 128 31.49 40.58 -1.98
CA GLY A 128 30.64 41.59 -2.60
C GLY A 128 29.78 42.32 -1.55
N SER A 129 28.48 42.40 -1.82
CA SER A 129 27.50 43.12 -1.00
C SER A 129 26.57 42.19 -0.21
N ALA A 130 25.80 42.77 0.74
CA ALA A 130 24.73 42.04 1.42
C ALA A 130 23.63 41.58 0.45
N ASP A 131 23.36 42.35 -0.59
CA ASP A 131 22.38 42.02 -1.61
C ASP A 131 22.83 40.82 -2.46
N ASP A 132 24.12 40.71 -2.74
CA ASP A 132 24.72 39.56 -3.44
C ASP A 132 24.57 38.26 -2.64
N ALA A 133 24.78 38.34 -1.32
CA ALA A 133 24.56 37.22 -0.41
C ALA A 133 23.09 36.79 -0.41
N VAL A 134 22.15 37.73 -0.29
CA VAL A 134 20.71 37.44 -0.34
C VAL A 134 20.33 36.80 -1.66
N GLY A 135 20.87 37.31 -2.76
CA GLY A 135 20.63 36.78 -4.08
C GLY A 135 21.11 35.35 -4.26
N MET A 136 22.36 35.10 -3.91
CA MET A 136 22.98 33.78 -3.94
C MET A 136 22.22 32.79 -3.05
N ALA A 137 21.86 33.20 -1.83
CA ALA A 137 21.09 32.38 -0.90
C ALA A 137 19.76 31.94 -1.50
N THR A 138 19.12 32.84 -2.23
CA THR A 138 17.79 32.60 -2.77
C THR A 138 17.86 31.69 -4.01
N VAL A 139 18.76 31.95 -4.96
CA VAL A 139 18.92 31.10 -6.15
C VAL A 139 19.34 29.67 -5.78
N ILE A 140 20.36 29.53 -4.93
CA ILE A 140 20.82 28.21 -4.48
C ILE A 140 19.75 27.55 -3.59
N GLY A 141 19.12 28.29 -2.68
CA GLY A 141 18.09 27.78 -1.78
C GLY A 141 16.85 27.24 -2.52
N LEU A 142 16.35 27.97 -3.52
CA LEU A 142 15.24 27.52 -4.36
C LEU A 142 15.62 26.31 -5.21
N GLY A 143 16.79 26.34 -5.85
CA GLY A 143 17.30 25.19 -6.60
C GLY A 143 17.47 23.94 -5.73
N GLY A 144 17.97 24.12 -4.51
CA GLY A 144 18.08 23.07 -3.50
C GLY A 144 16.73 22.53 -3.06
N LEU A 145 15.77 23.41 -2.77
CA LEU A 145 14.41 23.00 -2.39
C LEU A 145 13.73 22.15 -3.48
N THR A 146 13.81 22.58 -4.74
CA THR A 146 13.32 21.79 -5.88
C THR A 146 14.04 20.45 -6.00
N THR A 147 15.36 20.43 -5.88
CA THR A 147 16.18 19.21 -5.98
C THR A 147 15.84 18.22 -4.88
N VAL A 148 15.74 18.67 -3.63
CA VAL A 148 15.38 17.85 -2.46
C VAL A 148 13.98 17.28 -2.60
N GLY A 149 13.01 18.10 -3.02
CA GLY A 149 11.64 17.67 -3.22
C GLY A 149 11.49 16.64 -4.34
N LEU A 150 12.15 16.85 -5.48
CA LEU A 150 12.19 15.86 -6.56
C LEU A 150 12.90 14.57 -6.13
N THR A 151 13.99 14.69 -5.37
CA THR A 151 14.71 13.55 -4.79
C THR A 151 13.78 12.72 -3.92
N TYR A 152 13.00 13.37 -3.03
CA TYR A 152 12.01 12.70 -2.19
C TYR A 152 10.97 11.93 -3.02
N LEU A 153 10.32 12.62 -3.98
CA LEU A 153 9.25 12.02 -4.80
C LEU A 153 9.76 10.85 -5.63
N ALA A 154 10.95 10.99 -6.23
CA ALA A 154 11.57 9.94 -7.02
C ALA A 154 12.06 8.79 -6.12
N ALA A 155 12.61 9.08 -4.94
CA ALA A 155 13.06 8.07 -4.00
C ALA A 155 11.89 7.22 -3.50
N GLU A 156 10.74 7.83 -3.27
CA GLU A 156 9.51 7.13 -2.92
C GLU A 156 9.12 6.11 -4.00
N TRP A 157 9.19 6.50 -5.28
CA TRP A 157 8.93 5.59 -6.39
C TRP A 157 9.93 4.42 -6.44
N VAL A 158 11.23 4.70 -6.32
CA VAL A 158 12.29 3.66 -6.33
C VAL A 158 12.18 2.72 -5.11
N ALA A 159 11.73 3.25 -3.96
CA ALA A 159 11.61 2.51 -2.72
C ALA A 159 10.39 1.58 -2.65
N ARG A 160 9.39 1.73 -3.54
CA ARG A 160 8.12 0.99 -3.48
C ARG A 160 8.29 -0.52 -3.22
N PRO A 161 9.13 -1.27 -3.97
CA PRO A 161 9.28 -2.71 -3.75
C PRO A 161 9.80 -3.07 -2.34
N VAL A 162 10.67 -2.24 -1.78
CA VAL A 162 11.24 -2.44 -0.44
C VAL A 162 10.19 -2.09 0.62
N MET A 163 9.44 -1.00 0.40
CA MET A 163 8.36 -0.58 1.30
C MET A 163 7.22 -1.59 1.36
N THR A 164 6.80 -2.18 0.24
CA THR A 164 5.76 -3.23 0.23
C THR A 164 6.12 -4.39 1.15
N ILE A 165 7.37 -4.86 1.12
CA ILE A 165 7.82 -5.96 2.00
C ILE A 165 7.89 -5.49 3.46
N ALA A 166 8.34 -4.26 3.70
CA ALA A 166 8.39 -3.69 5.05
C ALA A 166 6.98 -3.51 5.65
N LEU A 167 6.00 -3.07 4.86
CA LEU A 167 4.59 -2.91 5.27
C LEU A 167 3.90 -4.24 5.54
N GLY A 168 4.37 -5.34 4.94
CA GLY A 168 3.93 -6.69 5.31
C GLY A 168 4.27 -7.07 6.77
N VAL A 169 5.35 -6.51 7.33
CA VAL A 169 5.76 -6.72 8.74
C VAL A 169 5.17 -5.64 9.64
N LEU A 170 5.19 -4.39 9.18
CA LEU A 170 4.72 -3.23 9.93
C LEU A 170 3.62 -2.50 9.15
N PRO A 171 2.37 -3.02 9.14
CA PRO A 171 1.27 -2.40 8.42
C PRO A 171 0.95 -1.02 9.00
N PRO A 172 0.41 -0.09 8.19
CA PRO A 172 0.07 1.24 8.64
C PRO A 172 -1.00 1.18 9.75
N ARG A 173 -0.78 1.89 10.86
CA ARG A 173 -1.69 1.95 12.02
C ARG A 173 -1.81 3.42 12.51
N GLY A 174 -3.02 3.86 12.82
CA GLY A 174 -3.26 5.14 13.50
C GLY A 174 -3.23 6.40 12.62
N SER A 175 -2.91 7.56 13.23
CA SER A 175 -2.84 8.87 12.59
C SER A 175 -1.67 8.96 11.61
N LEU A 176 -1.96 9.42 10.40
CA LEU A 176 -1.06 9.39 9.27
C LEU A 176 -0.03 10.54 9.32
N PRO A 177 1.27 10.26 9.16
CA PRO A 177 2.27 11.32 9.04
C PRO A 177 2.22 12.04 7.68
N VAL A 178 1.67 11.43 6.62
CA VAL A 178 1.59 12.01 5.26
C VAL A 178 0.25 11.64 4.61
N THR A 179 -0.47 12.64 4.10
CA THR A 179 -1.76 12.49 3.38
C THR A 179 -1.59 12.73 1.88
N VAL A 180 -2.59 12.38 1.06
CA VAL A 180 -2.62 12.77 -0.36
C VAL A 180 -2.63 14.29 -0.51
N LEU A 181 -3.28 15.00 0.42
CA LEU A 181 -3.23 16.46 0.48
C LEU A 181 -1.80 16.98 0.65
N THR A 182 -1.03 16.44 1.61
CA THR A 182 0.37 16.85 1.80
C THR A 182 1.19 16.63 0.53
N ARG A 183 1.00 15.50 -0.16
CA ARG A 183 1.67 15.19 -1.43
C ARG A 183 1.30 16.18 -2.53
N LEU A 184 0.03 16.56 -2.65
CA LEU A 184 -0.48 17.56 -3.60
C LEU A 184 0.15 18.93 -3.33
N VAL A 185 0.13 19.39 -2.08
CA VAL A 185 0.69 20.69 -1.68
C VAL A 185 2.18 20.75 -1.93
N VAL A 186 2.93 19.70 -1.54
CA VAL A 186 4.39 19.63 -1.79
C VAL A 186 4.68 19.61 -3.29
N THR A 187 3.95 18.81 -4.07
CA THR A 187 4.15 18.75 -5.53
C THR A 187 3.87 20.11 -6.17
N TRP A 188 2.78 20.78 -5.80
CA TRP A 188 2.45 22.12 -6.27
C TRP A 188 3.51 23.15 -5.87
N ALA A 189 3.95 23.14 -4.61
CA ALA A 189 4.96 24.06 -4.11
C ALA A 189 6.28 23.91 -4.89
N LEU A 190 6.69 22.67 -5.20
CA LEU A 190 7.92 22.40 -5.96
C LEU A 190 7.75 22.70 -7.47
N ALA A 191 6.61 22.36 -8.05
CA ALA A 191 6.32 22.49 -9.47
C ALA A 191 6.06 23.92 -9.92
N SER A 192 5.39 24.70 -9.08
CA SER A 192 4.89 26.02 -9.43
C SER A 192 5.34 27.08 -8.43
N GLY A 193 5.23 26.79 -7.13
CA GLY A 193 5.63 27.74 -6.08
C GLY A 193 7.08 28.19 -6.22
N VAL A 194 8.03 27.26 -6.24
CA VAL A 194 9.47 27.56 -6.32
C VAL A 194 9.84 28.29 -7.63
N PRO A 195 9.44 27.83 -8.83
CA PRO A 195 9.70 28.56 -10.06
C PRO A 195 9.09 29.96 -10.10
N PHE A 196 7.86 30.16 -9.58
CA PHE A 196 7.23 31.48 -9.54
C PHE A 196 7.91 32.43 -8.56
N VAL A 197 8.35 31.93 -7.40
CA VAL A 197 9.19 32.71 -6.49
C VAL A 197 10.49 33.08 -7.21
N GLY A 198 11.12 32.15 -7.94
CA GLY A 198 12.28 32.43 -8.78
C GLY A 198 12.02 33.54 -9.81
N VAL A 199 10.90 33.47 -10.54
CA VAL A 199 10.50 34.49 -11.53
C VAL A 199 10.29 35.85 -10.88
N LEU A 200 9.61 35.89 -9.73
CA LEU A 200 9.39 37.13 -8.99
C LEU A 200 10.73 37.77 -8.60
N LEU A 201 11.68 36.98 -8.11
CA LEU A 201 13.00 37.46 -7.71
C LEU A 201 13.87 37.96 -8.87
N VAL A 202 13.70 37.41 -10.07
CA VAL A 202 14.37 37.97 -11.26
C VAL A 202 13.72 39.29 -11.68
N ALA A 203 12.43 39.48 -11.38
CA ALA A 203 11.66 40.65 -11.79
C ALA A 203 11.63 41.78 -10.74
N THR A 204 12.00 41.52 -9.49
CA THR A 204 11.95 42.48 -8.37
C THR A 204 13.28 42.58 -7.65
N PRO A 205 13.63 43.74 -7.06
CA PRO A 205 14.83 43.89 -6.24
C PRO A 205 14.89 42.87 -5.08
N PRO A 206 16.09 42.45 -4.64
CA PRO A 206 17.41 42.91 -5.09
C PRO A 206 17.77 42.41 -6.50
N ASP A 207 18.38 43.27 -7.31
CA ASP A 207 18.85 42.90 -8.66
C ASP A 207 20.04 41.95 -8.53
N LEU A 208 19.89 40.72 -9.03
CA LEU A 208 20.84 39.63 -8.81
C LEU A 208 22.09 39.71 -9.69
N GLY A 209 22.07 40.59 -10.70
CA GLY A 209 23.20 40.81 -11.58
C GLY A 209 22.82 41.66 -12.80
N SER A 210 23.81 42.12 -13.55
CA SER A 210 23.61 43.01 -14.70
C SER A 210 23.18 42.29 -16.00
N GLY A 211 22.84 41.00 -15.92
CA GLY A 211 22.46 40.18 -17.06
C GLY A 211 21.08 40.51 -17.62
N ASN A 212 20.78 40.04 -18.84
CA ASN A 212 19.44 40.19 -19.40
C ASN A 212 18.45 39.24 -18.67
N PRO A 213 17.45 39.77 -17.94
CA PRO A 213 16.54 38.94 -17.15
C PRO A 213 15.70 38.00 -18.02
N THR A 214 15.50 38.31 -19.30
CA THR A 214 14.67 37.53 -20.23
C THR A 214 15.13 36.07 -20.32
N ALA A 215 16.45 35.84 -20.41
CA ALA A 215 16.99 34.48 -20.53
C ALA A 215 16.75 33.66 -19.26
N SER A 216 16.96 34.27 -18.09
CA SER A 216 16.71 33.66 -16.78
C SER A 216 15.22 33.37 -16.56
N LEU A 217 14.34 34.29 -16.97
CA LEU A 217 12.89 34.11 -16.90
C LEU A 217 12.40 32.97 -17.81
N VAL A 218 12.92 32.88 -19.04
CA VAL A 218 12.62 31.77 -19.96
C VAL A 218 13.12 30.46 -19.37
N LEU A 219 14.35 30.42 -18.87
CA LEU A 219 14.93 29.22 -18.25
C LEU A 219 14.10 28.75 -17.05
N LEU A 220 13.76 29.64 -16.12
CA LEU A 220 12.90 29.33 -14.97
C LEU A 220 11.53 28.83 -15.39
N SER A 221 10.94 29.40 -16.44
CA SER A 221 9.65 28.94 -16.97
C SER A 221 9.75 27.53 -17.55
N VAL A 222 10.79 27.23 -18.33
CA VAL A 222 11.04 25.89 -18.88
C VAL A 222 11.29 24.88 -17.78
N ILE A 223 12.10 25.23 -16.77
CA ILE A 223 12.34 24.38 -15.60
C ILE A 223 11.04 24.15 -14.83
N GLY A 224 10.26 25.20 -14.56
CA GLY A 224 8.97 25.07 -13.87
C GLY A 224 8.02 24.14 -14.61
N LEU A 225 7.92 24.25 -15.94
CA LEU A 225 7.13 23.32 -16.75
C LEU A 225 7.67 21.89 -16.68
N ALA A 226 8.99 21.70 -16.77
CA ALA A 226 9.61 20.37 -16.70
C ALA A 226 9.42 19.71 -15.32
N VAL A 227 9.72 20.44 -14.25
CA VAL A 227 9.53 20.01 -12.86
C VAL A 227 8.06 19.76 -12.58
N GLY A 228 7.15 20.60 -13.08
CA GLY A 228 5.72 20.41 -12.96
C GLY A 228 5.21 19.17 -13.69
N ALA A 229 5.68 18.91 -14.90
CA ALA A 229 5.34 17.70 -15.64
C ALA A 229 5.84 16.43 -14.92
N ILE A 230 7.10 16.44 -14.45
CA ILE A 230 7.70 15.32 -13.71
C ILE A 230 6.97 15.10 -12.37
N GLY A 231 6.78 16.16 -11.58
CA GLY A 231 6.09 16.11 -10.29
C GLY A 231 4.66 15.60 -10.43
N THR A 232 3.90 16.09 -11.42
CA THR A 232 2.55 15.63 -11.73
C THR A 232 2.54 14.16 -12.13
N ALA A 233 3.47 13.71 -12.99
CA ALA A 233 3.56 12.31 -13.40
C ALA A 233 3.89 11.39 -12.22
N LEU A 234 4.79 11.81 -11.32
CA LEU A 234 5.13 11.07 -10.10
C LEU A 234 3.92 10.98 -9.16
N LEU A 235 3.22 12.10 -8.93
CA LEU A 235 2.02 12.13 -8.09
C LEU A 235 0.88 11.27 -8.67
N ALA A 236 0.63 11.38 -9.97
CA ALA A 236 -0.38 10.57 -10.66
C ALA A 236 -0.07 9.07 -10.50
N ARG A 237 1.20 8.66 -10.64
CA ARG A 237 1.61 7.27 -10.38
C ARG A 237 1.47 6.87 -8.91
N ALA A 238 1.76 7.79 -7.98
CA ALA A 238 1.67 7.51 -6.55
C ALA A 238 0.23 7.38 -6.04
N VAL A 239 -0.73 8.08 -6.67
CA VAL A 239 -2.13 8.13 -6.22
C VAL A 239 -3.06 7.33 -7.12
N ALA A 240 -3.05 7.56 -8.43
CA ALA A 240 -4.03 6.97 -9.33
C ALA A 240 -3.84 5.45 -9.51
N ALA A 241 -2.59 4.97 -9.54
CA ALA A 241 -2.33 3.54 -9.74
C ALA A 241 -2.82 2.67 -8.55
N PRO A 242 -2.55 3.02 -7.27
CA PRO A 242 -3.15 2.32 -6.14
C PRO A 242 -4.69 2.39 -6.12
N LEU A 243 -5.27 3.56 -6.42
CA LEU A 243 -6.74 3.72 -6.45
C LEU A 243 -7.39 2.85 -7.52
N HIS A 244 -6.77 2.70 -8.69
CA HIS A 244 -7.26 1.80 -9.73
C HIS A 244 -7.23 0.34 -9.27
N ARG A 245 -6.16 -0.10 -8.60
CA ARG A 245 -6.08 -1.47 -8.03
C ARG A 245 -7.15 -1.71 -6.98
N LEU A 246 -7.41 -0.73 -6.11
CA LEU A 246 -8.47 -0.82 -5.11
C LEU A 246 -9.85 -0.92 -5.75
N ARG A 247 -10.12 -0.11 -6.78
CA ARG A 247 -11.36 -0.18 -7.54
C ARG A 247 -11.55 -1.57 -8.15
N VAL A 248 -10.53 -2.12 -8.81
CA VAL A 248 -10.59 -3.46 -9.42
C VAL A 248 -10.86 -4.53 -8.36
N ALA A 249 -10.15 -4.48 -7.23
CA ALA A 249 -10.35 -5.43 -6.13
C ALA A 249 -11.77 -5.34 -5.53
N LEU A 250 -12.31 -4.14 -5.37
CA LEU A 250 -13.69 -3.94 -4.92
C LEU A 250 -14.72 -4.46 -5.94
N ASP A 251 -14.49 -4.27 -7.24
CA ASP A 251 -15.35 -4.82 -8.29
C ASP A 251 -15.34 -6.36 -8.28
N GLU A 252 -14.20 -7.00 -7.99
CA GLU A 252 -14.08 -8.46 -7.85
C GLU A 252 -14.80 -8.97 -6.59
N ILE A 253 -14.60 -8.30 -5.45
CA ILE A 253 -15.33 -8.61 -4.20
C ILE A 253 -16.84 -8.47 -4.40
N ALA A 254 -17.29 -7.42 -5.10
CA ALA A 254 -18.70 -7.20 -5.41
C ALA A 254 -19.31 -8.31 -6.29
N ARG A 255 -18.50 -8.96 -7.13
CA ARG A 255 -18.91 -10.14 -7.92
C ARG A 255 -18.86 -11.46 -7.12
N GLY A 256 -18.51 -11.40 -5.84
CA GLY A 256 -18.46 -12.55 -4.94
C GLY A 256 -17.09 -13.21 -4.81
N ASP A 257 -16.06 -12.72 -5.52
CA ASP A 257 -14.70 -13.19 -5.33
C ASP A 257 -14.06 -12.51 -4.11
N THR A 258 -14.14 -13.20 -2.98
CA THR A 258 -13.58 -12.71 -1.72
C THR A 258 -12.12 -13.15 -1.50
N SER A 259 -11.54 -13.91 -2.44
CA SER A 259 -10.16 -14.40 -2.36
C SER A 259 -9.10 -13.34 -2.71
N VAL A 260 -9.55 -12.20 -3.23
CA VAL A 260 -8.73 -11.06 -3.64
C VAL A 260 -7.93 -10.50 -2.47
N ALA A 261 -6.66 -10.19 -2.73
CA ALA A 261 -5.76 -9.51 -1.81
C ALA A 261 -5.01 -8.40 -2.54
N VAL A 262 -5.00 -7.20 -1.94
CA VAL A 262 -4.31 -6.03 -2.46
C VAL A 262 -2.98 -5.88 -1.74
N ASP A 263 -1.88 -5.79 -2.48
CA ASP A 263 -0.56 -5.50 -1.91
C ASP A 263 -0.57 -4.12 -1.25
N VAL A 264 -0.15 -4.07 0.02
CA VAL A 264 -0.02 -2.81 0.78
C VAL A 264 1.35 -2.22 0.48
N ASP A 265 1.40 -1.17 -0.35
CA ASP A 265 2.63 -0.57 -0.86
C ASP A 265 2.82 0.91 -0.50
N ASP A 266 1.90 1.46 0.29
CA ASP A 266 1.93 2.85 0.74
C ASP A 266 1.77 2.91 2.27
N SER A 267 2.48 3.83 2.93
CA SER A 267 2.38 4.04 4.38
C SER A 267 1.39 5.17 4.77
N SER A 268 0.71 5.77 3.78
CA SER A 268 -0.27 6.85 3.96
C SER A 268 -1.73 6.32 4.07
N GLU A 269 -2.71 7.23 3.93
CA GLU A 269 -4.14 6.90 3.83
C GLU A 269 -4.46 5.87 2.75
N ILE A 270 -3.69 5.85 1.65
CA ILE A 270 -3.86 4.85 0.59
C ILE A 270 -3.53 3.45 1.14
N GLY A 271 -2.48 3.34 1.95
CA GLY A 271 -2.09 2.10 2.62
C GLY A 271 -3.10 1.60 3.65
N LEU A 272 -3.69 2.54 4.40
CA LEU A 272 -4.80 2.23 5.29
C LEU A 272 -6.00 1.70 4.50
N LEU A 273 -6.35 2.33 3.38
CA LEU A 273 -7.44 1.88 2.53
C LEU A 273 -7.17 0.49 1.93
N GLN A 274 -5.95 0.21 1.48
CA GLN A 274 -5.52 -1.13 1.06
C GLN A 274 -5.69 -2.17 2.17
N THR A 275 -5.29 -1.82 3.40
CA THR A 275 -5.47 -2.68 4.57
C THR A 275 -6.95 -2.92 4.87
N SER A 276 -7.79 -1.88 4.82
CA SER A 276 -9.23 -1.97 5.05
C SER A 276 -9.95 -2.84 4.01
N VAL A 277 -9.57 -2.75 2.73
CA VAL A 277 -10.13 -3.63 1.68
C VAL A 277 -9.77 -5.09 1.93
N ASN A 278 -8.52 -5.37 2.33
CA ASN A 278 -8.11 -6.74 2.69
C ASN A 278 -8.88 -7.28 3.91
N GLN A 279 -9.13 -6.43 4.91
CA GLN A 279 -9.94 -6.78 6.07
C GLN A 279 -11.41 -7.06 5.70
N LEU A 280 -11.99 -6.25 4.80
CA LEU A 280 -13.33 -6.46 4.27
C LEU A 280 -13.44 -7.83 3.55
N ALA A 281 -12.54 -8.11 2.61
CA ALA A 281 -12.49 -9.40 1.91
C ALA A 281 -12.32 -10.58 2.88
N ALA A 282 -11.48 -10.43 3.90
CA ALA A 282 -11.31 -11.44 4.94
C ALA A 282 -12.58 -11.67 5.77
N GLY A 283 -13.28 -10.59 6.15
CA GLY A 283 -14.55 -10.68 6.86
C GLY A 283 -15.64 -11.37 6.05
N LEU A 284 -15.75 -11.07 4.75
CA LEU A 284 -16.71 -11.72 3.85
C LEU A 284 -16.40 -13.21 3.66
N ARG A 285 -15.11 -13.58 3.53
CA ARG A 285 -14.69 -15.00 3.51
C ARG A 285 -15.09 -15.73 4.77
N GLU A 286 -14.88 -15.12 5.93
CA GLU A 286 -15.22 -15.73 7.22
C GLU A 286 -16.73 -15.89 7.37
N GLN A 287 -17.51 -14.88 6.97
CA GLN A 287 -18.98 -14.97 6.95
C GLN A 287 -19.48 -16.08 6.02
N ALA A 288 -18.87 -16.24 4.84
CA ALA A 288 -19.22 -17.33 3.93
C ALA A 288 -18.88 -18.71 4.52
N ARG A 289 -17.72 -18.84 5.18
CA ARG A 289 -17.30 -20.06 5.88
C ARG A 289 -18.25 -20.41 7.03
N MET A 290 -18.64 -19.43 7.84
CA MET A 290 -19.61 -19.64 8.91
C MET A 290 -20.96 -20.11 8.36
N ARG A 291 -21.48 -19.46 7.31
CA ARG A 291 -22.73 -19.87 6.64
C ARG A 291 -22.68 -21.31 6.13
N ASP A 292 -21.58 -21.71 5.50
CA ASP A 292 -21.37 -23.08 5.03
C ASP A 292 -21.31 -24.08 6.20
N LEU A 293 -20.57 -23.77 7.27
CA LEU A 293 -20.51 -24.62 8.47
C LEU A 293 -21.87 -24.78 9.15
N PHE A 294 -22.64 -23.69 9.31
CA PHE A 294 -24.00 -23.74 9.85
C PHE A 294 -24.94 -24.53 8.94
N GLY A 295 -24.84 -24.39 7.61
CA GLY A 295 -25.65 -25.17 6.67
C GLY A 295 -25.38 -26.68 6.72
N ARG A 296 -24.16 -27.10 7.10
CA ARG A 296 -23.83 -28.52 7.30
C ARG A 296 -24.34 -29.09 8.63
N HIS A 297 -24.50 -28.27 9.67
CA HIS A 297 -24.85 -28.74 11.03
C HIS A 297 -26.29 -28.43 11.45
N VAL A 298 -26.91 -27.43 10.84
CA VAL A 298 -28.29 -27.01 11.07
C VAL A 298 -28.99 -27.19 9.74
N GLY A 299 -29.98 -28.09 9.66
CA GLY A 299 -30.66 -28.42 8.40
C GLY A 299 -31.01 -27.15 7.60
N ALA A 300 -30.75 -27.16 6.29
CA ALA A 300 -30.80 -25.97 5.42
C ALA A 300 -32.11 -25.15 5.56
N ASP A 301 -33.21 -25.82 5.90
CA ASP A 301 -34.52 -25.20 6.12
C ASP A 301 -34.59 -24.38 7.42
N VAL A 302 -33.94 -24.81 8.49
CA VAL A 302 -33.92 -24.10 9.78
C VAL A 302 -33.05 -22.85 9.68
N ALA A 303 -31.89 -22.94 9.03
CA ALA A 303 -31.01 -21.80 8.79
C ALA A 303 -31.66 -20.74 7.88
N ARG A 304 -32.31 -21.18 6.79
CA ARG A 304 -33.05 -20.28 5.89
C ARG A 304 -34.24 -19.62 6.60
N HIS A 305 -35.03 -20.38 7.35
CA HIS A 305 -36.17 -19.84 8.10
C HIS A 305 -35.73 -18.81 9.16
N ALA A 306 -34.62 -19.06 9.86
CA ALA A 306 -34.06 -18.14 10.86
C ALA A 306 -33.47 -16.86 10.23
N LEU A 307 -32.90 -16.94 9.02
CA LEU A 307 -32.37 -15.77 8.29
C LEU A 307 -33.48 -14.89 7.71
N GLU A 308 -34.59 -15.49 7.26
CA GLU A 308 -35.66 -14.79 6.53
C GLU A 308 -36.73 -14.21 7.46
N TYR A 309 -36.99 -14.87 8.60
CA TYR A 309 -38.04 -14.47 9.55
C TYR A 309 -37.51 -14.08 10.94
N GLY A 310 -36.19 -14.09 11.14
CA GLY A 310 -35.57 -14.00 12.46
C GLY A 310 -35.76 -15.30 13.26
N ALA A 311 -34.96 -15.49 14.31
CA ALA A 311 -35.19 -16.58 15.27
C ALA A 311 -36.43 -16.27 16.10
N SER A 312 -37.63 -16.45 15.53
CA SER A 312 -38.86 -16.35 16.31
C SER A 312 -38.93 -17.55 17.26
N LEU A 313 -38.54 -17.32 18.52
CA LEU A 313 -38.62 -18.27 19.63
C LEU A 313 -40.07 -18.52 20.11
N SER A 314 -41.07 -18.12 19.33
CA SER A 314 -42.47 -18.40 19.64
C SER A 314 -42.77 -19.85 19.24
N GLY A 315 -42.85 -20.74 20.23
CA GLY A 315 -43.34 -22.10 20.01
C GLY A 315 -44.76 -22.08 19.44
N ASP A 316 -45.03 -22.98 18.50
CA ASP A 316 -46.35 -23.19 17.91
C ASP A 316 -46.81 -24.62 18.21
N VAL A 317 -48.07 -24.78 18.63
CA VAL A 317 -48.68 -26.10 18.87
C VAL A 317 -49.34 -26.55 17.57
N ARG A 318 -48.80 -27.62 16.99
CA ARG A 318 -49.24 -28.13 15.69
C ARG A 318 -49.28 -29.65 15.68
N GLU A 319 -50.23 -30.18 14.93
CA GLU A 319 -50.30 -31.60 14.62
C GLU A 319 -49.19 -31.98 13.65
N VAL A 320 -48.45 -33.03 13.97
CA VAL A 320 -47.31 -33.52 13.18
C VAL A 320 -47.33 -35.04 13.15
N THR A 321 -46.73 -35.61 12.11
CA THR A 321 -46.42 -37.04 12.07
C THR A 321 -44.95 -37.24 12.39
N ALA A 322 -44.66 -38.00 13.45
CA ALA A 322 -43.29 -38.39 13.80
C ALA A 322 -42.97 -39.78 13.23
N LEU A 323 -41.84 -39.91 12.55
CA LEU A 323 -41.27 -41.17 12.10
C LEU A 323 -39.97 -41.42 12.85
N PHE A 324 -39.90 -42.54 13.57
CA PHE A 324 -38.69 -43.03 14.21
C PHE A 324 -38.06 -44.11 13.34
N VAL A 325 -36.77 -43.95 13.06
CA VAL A 325 -35.94 -44.94 12.35
C VAL A 325 -34.86 -45.39 13.32
N ASP A 326 -34.65 -46.69 13.43
CA ASP A 326 -33.64 -47.25 14.33
C ASP A 326 -32.99 -48.50 13.71
N VAL A 327 -31.76 -48.81 14.13
CA VAL A 327 -31.02 -49.98 13.66
C VAL A 327 -31.22 -51.13 14.63
N VAL A 328 -31.84 -52.21 14.13
CA VAL A 328 -31.99 -53.44 14.92
C VAL A 328 -30.63 -53.99 15.32
N ASP A 329 -30.48 -54.37 16.59
CA ASP A 329 -29.25 -54.92 17.18
C ASP A 329 -28.00 -54.03 17.03
N SER A 330 -28.18 -52.71 16.99
CA SER A 330 -27.09 -51.73 16.87
C SER A 330 -26.00 -51.86 17.93
N THR A 331 -26.38 -52.26 19.15
CA THR A 331 -25.42 -52.48 20.25
C THR A 331 -24.45 -53.61 19.89
N ALA A 332 -24.96 -54.73 19.39
CA ALA A 332 -24.13 -55.86 18.97
C ALA A 332 -23.27 -55.51 17.74
N LEU A 333 -23.81 -54.71 16.82
CA LEU A 333 -23.07 -54.18 15.68
C LEU A 333 -21.90 -53.28 16.12
N ALA A 334 -22.12 -52.43 17.12
CA ALA A 334 -21.11 -51.53 17.64
C ALA A 334 -19.95 -52.26 18.34
N TYR A 335 -20.24 -53.35 19.06
CA TYR A 335 -19.20 -54.16 19.69
C TYR A 335 -18.33 -54.94 18.70
N ARG A 336 -18.84 -55.24 17.51
CA ARG A 336 -18.17 -56.11 16.52
C ARG A 336 -17.52 -55.36 15.37
N THR A 337 -17.71 -54.04 15.30
CA THR A 337 -17.26 -53.21 14.16
C THR A 337 -16.29 -52.14 14.65
N PRO A 338 -15.14 -51.93 13.97
CA PRO A 338 -14.25 -50.82 14.28
C PRO A 338 -14.99 -49.47 14.23
N PRO A 339 -14.67 -48.50 15.10
CA PRO A 339 -15.39 -47.24 15.19
C PRO A 339 -15.51 -46.48 13.86
N GLU A 340 -14.44 -46.40 13.08
CA GLU A 340 -14.44 -45.71 11.78
C GLU A 340 -15.40 -46.38 10.78
N GLU A 341 -15.46 -47.71 10.77
CA GLU A 341 -16.34 -48.46 9.87
C GLU A 341 -17.80 -48.37 10.31
N LEU A 342 -18.07 -48.40 11.62
CA LEU A 342 -19.40 -48.20 12.18
C LEU A 342 -19.94 -46.80 11.83
N VAL A 343 -19.14 -45.75 12.04
CA VAL A 343 -19.47 -44.38 11.66
C VAL A 343 -19.72 -44.28 10.14
N GLY A 344 -18.90 -44.95 9.32
CA GLY A 344 -19.12 -45.03 7.88
C GLY A 344 -20.45 -45.68 7.48
N LYS A 345 -20.87 -46.75 8.18
CA LYS A 345 -22.18 -47.40 7.96
C LYS A 345 -23.34 -46.51 8.37
N LEU A 346 -23.26 -45.90 9.55
CA LEU A 346 -24.28 -44.99 10.06
C LEU A 346 -24.43 -43.75 9.17
N ASN A 347 -23.33 -43.14 8.72
CA ASN A 347 -23.39 -41.98 7.82
C ASN A 347 -24.09 -42.31 6.49
N ARG A 348 -23.90 -43.53 5.95
CA ARG A 348 -24.62 -43.95 4.74
C ARG A 348 -26.12 -44.14 5.01
N LEU A 349 -26.49 -44.74 6.13
CA LEU A 349 -27.89 -44.86 6.56
C LEU A 349 -28.53 -43.48 6.72
N PHE A 350 -27.87 -42.58 7.46
CA PHE A 350 -28.39 -41.23 7.70
C PHE A 350 -28.51 -40.43 6.41
N ALA A 351 -27.59 -40.57 5.45
CA ALA A 351 -27.72 -39.96 4.14
C ALA A 351 -28.96 -40.47 3.38
N ALA A 352 -29.25 -41.77 3.44
CA ALA A 352 -30.46 -42.35 2.85
C ALA A 352 -31.74 -41.84 3.54
N VAL A 353 -31.76 -41.81 4.88
CA VAL A 353 -32.89 -41.29 5.67
C VAL A 353 -33.15 -39.81 5.35
N VAL A 354 -32.10 -38.98 5.36
CA VAL A 354 -32.22 -37.54 5.02
C VAL A 354 -32.77 -37.35 3.61
N SER A 355 -32.30 -38.14 2.64
CA SER A 355 -32.78 -38.08 1.26
C SER A 355 -34.26 -38.48 1.14
N ALA A 356 -34.66 -39.61 1.74
CA ALA A 356 -36.03 -40.11 1.70
C ALA A 356 -37.03 -39.16 2.38
N VAL A 357 -36.66 -38.63 3.55
CA VAL A 357 -37.47 -37.69 4.33
C VAL A 357 -37.60 -36.35 3.62
N GLY A 358 -36.47 -35.79 3.14
CA GLY A 358 -36.45 -34.53 2.42
C GLY A 358 -37.25 -34.57 1.12
N ALA A 359 -37.20 -35.67 0.37
CA ALA A 359 -37.96 -35.85 -0.87
C ALA A 359 -39.49 -35.84 -0.66
N ARG A 360 -39.97 -36.04 0.58
CA ARG A 360 -41.39 -36.02 0.95
C ARG A 360 -41.76 -34.83 1.82
N GLY A 361 -40.89 -33.82 1.90
CA GLY A 361 -41.16 -32.58 2.65
C GLY A 361 -41.10 -32.73 4.17
N GLY A 362 -40.52 -33.82 4.67
CA GLY A 362 -40.25 -33.98 6.10
C GLY A 362 -38.91 -33.38 6.51
N LEU A 363 -38.71 -33.21 7.81
CA LEU A 363 -37.48 -32.75 8.42
C LEU A 363 -36.91 -33.83 9.35
N VAL A 364 -35.63 -34.16 9.23
CA VAL A 364 -34.93 -34.90 10.29
C VAL A 364 -34.66 -33.93 11.44
N ASN A 365 -35.39 -34.09 12.55
CA ASN A 365 -35.28 -33.21 13.71
C ASN A 365 -33.95 -33.43 14.46
N LYS A 366 -33.60 -34.70 14.69
CA LYS A 366 -32.33 -35.08 15.33
C LYS A 366 -31.97 -36.54 15.11
N PHE A 367 -30.68 -36.82 15.20
CA PHE A 367 -30.13 -38.16 15.38
C PHE A 367 -29.90 -38.43 16.87
N GLN A 368 -30.15 -39.66 17.30
CA GLN A 368 -29.97 -40.13 18.68
C GLN A 368 -29.18 -41.44 18.64
N GLY A 369 -27.86 -41.34 18.58
CA GLY A 369 -26.99 -42.51 18.39
C GLY A 369 -27.17 -43.08 16.99
N ASP A 370 -27.75 -44.26 16.91
CA ASP A 370 -28.12 -45.04 15.72
C ASP A 370 -29.53 -44.77 15.20
N ALA A 371 -30.36 -44.07 15.99
CA ALA A 371 -31.72 -43.72 15.64
C ALA A 371 -31.84 -42.32 15.01
N ALA A 372 -32.90 -42.10 14.24
CA ALA A 372 -33.28 -40.81 13.67
C ALA A 372 -34.75 -40.49 13.99
N LEU A 373 -35.01 -39.27 14.44
CA LEU A 373 -36.36 -38.72 14.62
C LEU A 373 -36.69 -37.76 13.48
N CYS A 374 -37.68 -38.12 12.69
CA CYS A 374 -38.14 -37.35 11.54
C CYS A 374 -39.55 -36.80 11.82
N ILE A 375 -39.83 -35.58 11.36
CA ILE A 375 -41.09 -34.88 11.58
C ILE A 375 -41.66 -34.42 10.25
N PHE A 376 -42.93 -34.70 10.01
CA PHE A 376 -43.71 -34.22 8.87
C PHE A 376 -44.81 -33.28 9.38
N GLY A 377 -45.00 -32.14 8.70
CA GLY A 377 -45.94 -31.09 9.12
C GLY A 377 -45.30 -29.97 9.96
N ALA A 378 -43.98 -30.03 10.20
CA ALA A 378 -43.21 -28.95 10.81
C ALA A 378 -41.75 -28.92 10.31
N PRO A 379 -41.13 -27.73 10.13
CA PRO A 379 -41.70 -26.38 10.25
C PRO A 379 -42.66 -26.03 9.10
N THR A 380 -42.53 -26.70 7.96
CA THR A 380 -43.38 -26.54 6.78
C THR A 380 -44.68 -27.32 6.95
N ARG A 381 -45.83 -26.67 6.69
CA ARG A 381 -47.12 -27.37 6.69
C ARG A 381 -47.20 -28.33 5.52
N LEU A 382 -47.69 -29.53 5.79
CA LEU A 382 -48.03 -30.55 4.80
C LEU A 382 -49.52 -30.86 4.91
N ALA A 383 -50.21 -30.94 3.77
CA ALA A 383 -51.64 -31.23 3.74
C ALA A 383 -51.96 -32.66 4.22
N ASP A 384 -51.04 -33.61 3.97
CA ASP A 384 -51.15 -35.01 4.39
C ASP A 384 -49.79 -35.52 4.89
N ALA A 385 -49.43 -35.11 6.11
CA ALA A 385 -48.20 -35.52 6.78
C ALA A 385 -48.11 -37.05 7.01
N PRO A 386 -49.19 -37.78 7.38
CA PRO A 386 -49.16 -39.24 7.51
C PRO A 386 -48.75 -39.97 6.22
N THR A 387 -49.35 -39.63 5.08
CA THR A 387 -49.03 -40.27 3.80
C THR A 387 -47.59 -39.98 3.37
N ALA A 388 -47.12 -38.75 3.58
CA ALA A 388 -45.73 -38.38 3.31
C ALA A 388 -44.73 -39.17 4.16
N ALA A 389 -45.00 -39.33 5.46
CA ALA A 389 -44.16 -40.11 6.37
C ALA A 389 -44.11 -41.59 5.98
N LEU A 390 -45.27 -42.19 5.66
CA LEU A 390 -45.34 -43.59 5.25
C LEU A 390 -44.59 -43.82 3.93
N ALA A 391 -44.66 -42.87 3.00
CA ALA A 391 -43.96 -42.96 1.74
C ALA A 391 -42.44 -42.78 1.88
N ALA A 392 -41.99 -41.95 2.82
CA ALA A 392 -40.57 -41.82 3.17
C ALA A 392 -40.04 -43.10 3.84
N ALA A 393 -40.81 -43.72 4.73
CA ALA A 393 -40.43 -44.97 5.40
C ALA A 393 -40.30 -46.19 4.47
N ARG A 394 -40.93 -46.14 3.28
CA ARG A 394 -40.88 -47.19 2.26
C ARG A 394 -39.72 -47.05 1.27
N ALA A 395 -39.16 -45.84 1.16
CA ALA A 395 -38.05 -45.54 0.25
C ALA A 395 -36.73 -45.99 0.88
#